data_AF-A0A9X1V7F4-F1
#
_entry.id   AF-A0A9X1V7F4-F1
#
_cell.length_a   1.000
_cell.length_b   1.000
_cell.length_c   1.000
_cell.angle_alpha   90.00
_cell.angle_beta   90.00
_cell.angle_gamma   90.00
#
_symmetry.space_group_name_H-M   'P 1'
#
loop_
_entity.id
_entity.type
_entity.pdbx_description
1 polymer ?
#
loop_
_entity_poly.entity_id
_entity_poly.type
_entity_poly.pdbx_seq_one_letter_code
_entity_poly.pdbx_strand_id
1 'polypeptide(L)'
;MSVEGTELEKSRTWLFDQDQNHRLLVKMTAELHGFPELLSIPRSFDELVRLGYDSRILDMVLYTLLHMKPVIITQIGDGYQWIGARTEQRDLHAFEMQRRWLRLEEVLMSGKPAGTLEPWFLDILTDTMRLSSLELMPSVVDFVKRHTSPHATGIDIGGSHGLFSKNMMIHGYDMTVLDLPFVVQKASKHSPELNFIGHNILEEPLTAFDQAYDFALMIRFVHMHGPIDIATIIENARPAMAPHAKWIVIDTVRGISPNADVFAINMGVNTPHGNTYSVADMERFSGLRCTHQELLPALGYAGLIFEN
;
A
#
# COMPACT_ATOMS: atom_id res chain seq x y z
N MET A 1 -20.01 28.34 -33.66
CA MET A 1 -18.59 28.73 -33.51
C MET A 1 -18.41 29.30 -32.11
N SER A 2 -17.79 28.51 -31.22
CA SER A 2 -16.94 28.90 -30.08
C SER A 2 -16.89 27.75 -29.06
N VAL A 3 -16.12 26.72 -29.36
CA VAL A 3 -15.73 25.67 -28.40
C VAL A 3 -14.21 25.53 -28.50
N GLU A 4 -13.48 26.55 -28.05
CA GLU A 4 -12.00 26.54 -27.98
C GLU A 4 -11.49 27.15 -26.67
N GLY A 5 -12.33 27.22 -25.62
CA GLY A 5 -11.99 27.89 -24.35
C GLY A 5 -11.58 27.00 -23.18
N THR A 6 -11.66 25.66 -23.26
CA THR A 6 -11.73 24.83 -22.04
C THR A 6 -10.50 23.97 -21.70
N GLU A 7 -9.51 23.83 -22.58
CA GLU A 7 -8.27 23.09 -22.26
C GLU A 7 -7.11 23.98 -21.80
N LEU A 8 -7.01 25.21 -22.33
CA LEU A 8 -5.98 26.17 -21.94
C LEU A 8 -6.20 26.79 -20.55
N GLU A 9 -7.43 26.81 -20.03
CA GLU A 9 -7.70 27.23 -18.65
C GLU A 9 -7.40 26.12 -17.62
N LYS A 10 -7.54 24.85 -17.99
CA LYS A 10 -7.17 23.71 -17.12
C LYS A 10 -5.65 23.55 -16.99
N SER A 11 -4.88 23.88 -18.02
CA SER A 11 -3.41 23.89 -17.96
C SER A 11 -2.86 25.07 -17.14
N ARG A 12 -3.59 26.20 -17.06
CA ARG A 12 -3.23 27.35 -16.21
C ARG A 12 -3.39 27.06 -14.71
N THR A 13 -4.37 26.27 -14.30
CA THR A 13 -4.52 25.83 -12.90
C THR A 13 -3.35 24.98 -12.39
N TRP A 14 -2.66 24.25 -13.27
CA TRP A 14 -1.52 23.41 -12.89
C TRP A 14 -0.26 24.23 -12.54
N LEU A 15 -0.08 25.39 -13.17
CA LEU A 15 1.06 26.28 -12.92
C LEU A 15 0.90 27.11 -11.62
N PHE A 16 -0.33 27.41 -11.20
CA PHE A 16 -0.58 28.08 -9.91
C PHE A 16 -0.54 27.13 -8.70
N ASP A 17 -0.63 25.82 -8.93
CA ASP A 17 -0.50 24.78 -7.89
C ASP A 17 0.97 24.38 -7.62
N GLN A 18 1.93 24.89 -8.40
CA GLN A 18 3.35 24.57 -8.17
C GLN A 18 3.88 25.14 -6.84
N ASP A 19 3.43 26.32 -6.41
CA ASP A 19 3.85 26.88 -5.12
C ASP A 19 3.36 26.02 -3.94
N GLN A 20 2.13 25.47 -4.01
CA GLN A 20 1.62 24.58 -2.98
C GLN A 20 2.37 23.24 -2.95
N ASN A 21 2.64 22.66 -4.13
CA ASN A 21 3.40 21.42 -4.23
C ASN A 21 4.84 21.60 -3.71
N HIS A 22 5.54 22.67 -4.06
CA HIS A 22 6.89 22.93 -3.54
C HIS A 22 6.91 23.16 -2.03
N ARG A 23 5.92 23.87 -1.48
CA ARG A 23 5.80 24.07 -0.02
C ARG A 23 5.48 22.77 0.71
N LEU A 24 4.64 21.92 0.14
CA LEU A 24 4.36 20.60 0.69
C LEU A 24 5.64 19.74 0.72
N LEU A 25 6.45 19.76 -0.35
CA LEU A 25 7.75 19.09 -0.37
C LEU A 25 8.69 19.59 0.74
N VAL A 26 8.74 20.91 0.98
CA VAL A 26 9.54 21.49 2.07
C VAL A 26 9.04 21.01 3.43
N LYS A 27 7.72 21.04 3.67
CA LYS A 27 7.12 20.52 4.91
C LYS A 27 7.45 19.04 5.13
N MET A 28 7.24 18.21 4.12
CA MET A 28 7.50 16.77 4.21
C MET A 28 8.98 16.48 4.48
N THR A 29 9.88 17.20 3.80
CA THR A 29 11.32 17.09 4.05
C THR A 29 11.66 17.48 5.49
N ALA A 30 11.11 18.58 6.00
CA ALA A 30 11.32 19.00 7.39
C ALA A 30 10.80 17.95 8.39
N GLU A 31 9.62 17.36 8.15
CA GLU A 31 9.07 16.29 8.99
C GLU A 31 9.96 15.05 9.00
N LEU A 32 10.46 14.61 7.84
CA LEU A 32 11.36 13.46 7.72
C LEU A 32 12.72 13.69 8.41
N HIS A 33 13.14 14.95 8.55
CA HIS A 33 14.36 15.33 9.27
C HIS A 33 14.11 15.70 10.75
N GLY A 34 12.93 15.38 11.30
CA GLY A 34 12.64 15.48 12.73
C GLY A 34 12.41 16.90 13.24
N PHE A 35 12.11 17.86 12.36
CA PHE A 35 11.79 19.23 12.76
C PHE A 35 10.61 19.32 13.73
N PRO A 36 9.52 18.55 13.59
CA PRO A 36 8.42 18.63 14.53
C PRO A 36 8.79 18.26 15.98
N GLU A 37 9.65 17.26 16.16
CA GLU A 37 10.17 16.87 17.47
C GLU A 37 11.17 17.92 17.99
N LEU A 38 12.09 18.36 17.12
CA LEU A 38 13.11 19.35 17.43
C LEU A 38 12.53 20.69 17.86
N LEU A 39 11.46 21.12 17.19
CA LEU A 39 10.73 22.38 17.40
C LEU A 39 9.44 22.16 18.20
N SER A 40 9.30 21.03 18.91
CA SER A 40 8.16 20.81 19.83
C SER A 40 8.13 21.86 20.96
N ILE A 41 9.28 22.42 21.29
CA ILE A 41 9.48 23.61 22.11
C ILE A 41 10.15 24.72 21.28
N PRO A 42 9.99 26.01 21.64
CA PRO A 42 10.69 27.09 20.94
C PRO A 42 12.21 26.89 20.95
N ARG A 43 12.83 26.96 19.77
CA ARG A 43 14.30 26.89 19.58
C ARG A 43 14.79 28.09 18.79
N SER A 44 15.84 28.76 19.26
CA SER A 44 16.38 29.91 18.53
C SER A 44 17.17 29.49 17.30
N PHE A 45 17.29 30.40 16.33
CA PHE A 45 18.07 30.16 15.11
C PHE A 45 19.51 29.72 15.43
N ASP A 46 20.17 30.41 16.38
CA ASP A 46 21.54 30.10 16.78
C ASP A 46 21.68 28.73 17.46
N GLU A 47 20.65 28.29 18.20
CA GLU A 47 20.63 26.93 18.76
C GLU A 47 20.61 25.88 17.66
N LEU A 48 19.78 26.07 16.65
CA LEU A 48 19.68 25.16 15.51
C LEU A 48 21.00 25.14 14.72
N VAL A 49 21.61 26.29 14.44
CA VAL A 49 22.94 26.34 13.78
C VAL A 49 24.01 25.59 14.60
N ARG A 50 23.98 25.68 15.94
CA ARG A 50 24.88 24.90 16.82
C ARG A 50 24.67 23.40 16.75
N LEU A 51 23.51 22.92 16.30
CA LEU A 51 23.26 21.50 16.01
C LEU A 51 23.85 21.04 14.68
N GLY A 52 24.49 21.94 13.92
CA GLY A 52 25.18 21.63 12.67
C GLY A 52 24.37 21.93 11.41
N TYR A 53 23.21 22.57 11.51
CA TYR A 53 22.46 23.03 10.34
C TYR A 53 23.17 24.20 9.64
N ASP A 54 23.24 24.17 8.31
CA ASP A 54 23.71 25.31 7.52
C ASP A 54 22.78 26.51 7.72
N SER A 55 23.32 27.64 8.16
CA SER A 55 22.52 28.81 8.53
C SER A 55 21.71 29.37 7.36
N ARG A 56 22.28 29.41 6.15
CA ARG A 56 21.59 29.93 4.97
C ARG A 56 20.41 29.05 4.58
N ILE A 57 20.62 27.73 4.53
CA ILE A 57 19.53 26.79 4.18
C ILE A 57 18.48 26.74 5.28
N LEU A 58 18.90 26.74 6.55
CA LEU A 58 17.99 26.75 7.69
C LEU A 58 17.07 27.99 7.66
N ASP A 59 17.61 29.17 7.37
CA ASP A 59 16.83 30.41 7.26
C ASP A 59 15.75 30.29 6.18
N MET A 60 16.12 29.78 4.99
CA MET A 60 15.16 29.55 3.90
C MET A 60 14.05 28.56 4.27
N VAL A 61 14.39 27.47 4.96
CA VAL A 61 13.41 26.46 5.41
C VAL A 61 12.48 27.04 6.45
N LEU A 62 13.00 27.67 7.51
CA LEU A 62 12.19 28.28 8.57
C LEU A 62 11.31 29.38 8.02
N TYR A 63 11.84 30.25 7.16
CA TYR A 63 11.06 31.28 6.47
C TYR A 63 9.92 30.67 5.66
N THR A 64 10.19 29.61 4.91
CA THR A 64 9.15 28.93 4.11
C THR A 64 8.05 28.36 5.02
N LEU A 65 8.41 27.57 6.04
CA LEU A 65 7.47 26.94 6.97
C LEU A 65 6.62 27.96 7.74
N LEU A 66 7.21 29.09 8.13
CA LEU A 66 6.52 30.19 8.84
C LEU A 66 5.44 30.84 7.96
N HIS A 67 5.66 30.90 6.65
CA HIS A 67 4.76 31.56 5.69
C HIS A 67 3.87 30.57 4.90
N MET A 68 3.87 29.29 5.26
CA MET A 68 2.95 28.29 4.71
C MET A 68 1.51 28.52 5.16
N LYS A 69 0.56 28.01 4.35
CA LYS A 69 -0.87 27.96 4.70
C LYS A 69 -1.35 26.50 4.55
N PRO A 70 -1.83 25.84 5.62
CA PRO A 70 -1.86 26.33 7.00
C PRO A 70 -0.44 26.59 7.56
N VAL A 71 -0.34 27.45 8.57
CA VAL A 71 0.94 27.80 9.22
C VAL A 71 1.52 26.55 9.88
N ILE A 72 2.79 26.27 9.60
CA ILE A 72 3.46 25.04 10.07
C ILE A 72 4.28 25.30 11.33
N ILE A 73 4.97 26.44 11.39
CA ILE A 73 5.72 26.86 12.57
C ILE A 73 5.32 28.29 12.95
N THR A 74 5.49 28.67 14.21
CA THR A 74 5.32 30.04 14.70
C THR A 74 6.62 30.53 15.33
N GLN A 75 6.76 31.85 15.46
CA GLN A 75 7.86 32.49 16.16
C GLN A 75 7.41 32.92 17.56
N ILE A 76 8.15 32.51 18.60
CA ILE A 76 7.92 32.87 20.00
C ILE A 76 9.22 33.43 20.56
N GLY A 77 9.27 34.73 20.80
CA GLY A 77 10.51 35.42 21.15
C GLY A 77 11.51 35.36 19.98
N ASP A 78 12.71 34.88 20.26
CA ASP A 78 13.75 34.58 19.27
C ASP A 78 13.68 33.13 18.74
N GLY A 79 12.72 32.34 19.22
CA GLY A 79 12.58 30.92 18.91
C GLY A 79 11.50 30.59 17.88
N TYR A 80 11.65 29.45 17.22
CA TYR A 80 10.67 28.84 16.33
C TYR A 80 10.06 27.60 16.98
N GLN A 81 8.75 27.42 16.84
CA GLN A 81 8.02 26.26 17.37
C GLN A 81 7.10 25.66 16.30
N TRP A 82 7.07 24.32 16.20
CA TRP A 82 6.16 23.59 15.35
C TRP A 82 4.73 23.63 15.88
N ILE A 83 3.80 24.09 15.06
CA ILE A 83 2.36 24.17 15.40
C ILE A 83 1.46 23.51 14.33
N GLY A 84 2.02 23.12 13.19
CA GLY A 84 1.29 22.54 12.07
C GLY A 84 0.87 21.10 12.34
N ALA A 85 -0.22 20.68 11.69
CA ALA A 85 -0.58 19.28 11.62
C ALA A 85 0.49 18.49 10.85
N ARG A 86 0.73 17.24 11.27
CA ARG A 86 1.59 16.31 10.55
C ARG A 86 1.06 16.07 9.14
N THR A 87 1.96 15.82 8.20
CA THR A 87 1.57 15.42 6.84
C THR A 87 0.81 14.10 6.91
N GLU A 88 -0.24 13.99 6.12
CA GLU A 88 -1.03 12.77 6.10
C GLU A 88 -0.16 11.61 5.59
N GLN A 89 -0.39 10.41 6.14
CA GLN A 89 0.39 9.22 5.77
C GLN A 89 0.33 8.94 4.26
N ARG A 90 -0.81 9.24 3.63
CA ARG A 90 -1.01 9.10 2.18
C ARG A 90 -0.08 10.01 1.37
N ASP A 91 0.16 11.23 1.83
CA ASP A 91 1.05 12.16 1.14
C ASP A 91 2.50 11.69 1.29
N LEU A 92 2.93 11.30 2.50
CA LEU A 92 4.26 10.74 2.74
C LEU A 92 4.50 9.47 1.90
N HIS A 93 3.48 8.62 1.76
CA HIS A 93 3.49 7.50 0.81
C HIS A 93 3.74 7.98 -0.62
N ALA A 94 2.94 8.93 -1.11
CA ALA A 94 3.04 9.41 -2.48
C ALA A 94 4.41 10.05 -2.78
N PHE A 95 4.96 10.83 -1.86
CA PHE A 95 6.28 11.45 -2.00
C PHE A 95 7.39 10.41 -2.10
N GLU A 96 7.40 9.40 -1.24
CA GLU A 96 8.41 8.35 -1.32
C GLU A 96 8.29 7.56 -2.64
N MET A 97 7.06 7.27 -3.08
CA MET A 97 6.85 6.63 -4.39
C MET A 97 7.41 7.49 -5.52
N GLN A 98 7.14 8.80 -5.53
CA GLN A 98 7.71 9.72 -6.53
C GLN A 98 9.25 9.75 -6.48
N ARG A 99 9.85 9.79 -5.28
CA ARG A 99 11.31 9.75 -5.10
C ARG A 99 11.91 8.48 -5.72
N ARG A 100 11.25 7.34 -5.57
CA ARG A 100 11.69 6.07 -6.18
C ARG A 100 11.48 6.07 -7.70
N TRP A 101 10.40 6.65 -8.19
CA TRP A 101 10.14 6.79 -9.62
C TRP A 101 11.17 7.67 -10.34
N LEU A 102 11.74 8.67 -9.66
CA LEU A 102 12.87 9.45 -10.20
C LEU A 102 14.12 8.60 -10.49
N ARG A 103 14.19 7.38 -9.96
CA ARG A 103 15.27 6.40 -10.21
C ARG A 103 14.89 5.37 -11.29
N LEU A 104 13.86 5.63 -12.10
CA LEU A 104 13.40 4.69 -13.12
C LEU A 104 14.51 4.30 -14.11
N GLU A 105 15.39 5.22 -14.50
CA GLU A 105 16.53 4.90 -15.37
C GLU A 105 17.43 3.82 -14.76
N GLU A 106 17.75 3.93 -13.46
CA GLU A 106 18.54 2.94 -12.73
C GLU A 106 17.82 1.57 -12.70
N VAL A 107 16.51 1.57 -12.47
CA VAL A 107 15.67 0.37 -12.49
C VAL A 107 15.69 -0.29 -13.87
N LEU A 108 15.53 0.49 -14.94
CA LEU A 108 15.55 -0.02 -16.32
C LEU A 108 16.90 -0.62 -16.70
N MET A 109 18.01 0.00 -16.26
CA MET A 109 19.36 -0.46 -16.57
C MET A 109 19.77 -1.69 -15.76
N SER A 110 19.32 -1.80 -14.50
CA SER A 110 19.73 -2.87 -13.59
C SER A 110 18.76 -4.04 -13.53
N GLY A 111 17.48 -3.83 -13.88
CA GLY A 111 16.39 -4.77 -13.62
C GLY A 111 16.07 -4.96 -12.15
N LYS A 112 16.52 -4.06 -11.26
CA LYS A 112 16.35 -4.15 -9.80
C LYS A 112 15.52 -2.98 -9.27
N PRO A 113 14.79 -3.15 -8.14
CA PRO A 113 14.03 -2.07 -7.52
C PRO A 113 14.90 -0.87 -7.13
N ALA A 114 14.26 0.30 -7.03
CA ALA A 114 14.89 1.53 -6.58
C ALA A 114 15.22 1.46 -5.07
N GLY A 115 16.32 0.78 -4.73
CA GLY A 115 16.82 0.58 -3.37
C GLY A 115 15.91 -0.23 -2.44
N THR A 116 16.35 -0.37 -1.19
CA THR A 116 15.55 -0.96 -0.10
C THR A 116 14.61 0.07 0.49
N LEU A 117 13.45 -0.38 0.96
CA LEU A 117 12.55 0.48 1.74
C LEU A 117 13.17 0.79 3.10
N GLU A 118 13.11 2.07 3.48
CA GLU A 118 13.55 2.51 4.79
C GLU A 118 12.57 2.03 5.88
N PRO A 119 13.04 1.67 7.09
CA PRO A 119 12.17 1.19 8.16
C PRO A 119 11.02 2.14 8.52
N TRP A 120 11.27 3.46 8.55
CA TRP A 120 10.24 4.46 8.84
C TRP A 120 9.11 4.45 7.81
N PHE A 121 9.42 4.12 6.56
CA PHE A 121 8.45 4.10 5.48
C PHE A 121 7.52 2.89 5.58
N LEU A 122 7.98 1.79 6.16
CA LEU A 122 7.18 0.57 6.31
C LEU A 122 5.95 0.81 7.19
N ASP A 123 6.07 1.64 8.24
CA ASP A 123 4.93 1.99 9.09
C ASP A 123 3.91 2.87 8.34
N ILE A 124 4.40 3.86 7.58
CA ILE A 124 3.56 4.73 6.72
C ILE A 124 2.82 3.90 5.66
N LEU A 125 3.54 2.99 5.00
CA LEU A 125 2.99 2.07 4.02
C LEU A 125 1.89 1.21 4.66
N THR A 126 2.18 0.60 5.82
CA THR A 126 1.21 -0.24 6.55
C THR A 126 -0.06 0.55 6.89
N ASP A 127 0.07 1.75 7.45
CA ASP A 127 -1.08 2.59 7.82
C ASP A 127 -1.88 3.05 6.60
N THR A 128 -1.20 3.45 5.52
CA THR A 128 -1.85 3.86 4.27
C THR A 128 -2.59 2.69 3.63
N MET A 129 -2.00 1.49 3.66
CA MET A 129 -2.66 0.28 3.17
C MET A 129 -3.86 -0.10 4.03
N ARG A 130 -3.78 0.07 5.36
CA ARG A 130 -4.90 -0.14 6.28
C ARG A 130 -6.06 0.82 6.02
N LEU A 131 -5.77 2.11 5.83
CA LEU A 131 -6.80 3.12 5.54
C LEU A 131 -7.49 2.85 4.20
N SER A 132 -6.72 2.57 3.15
CA SER A 132 -7.30 2.21 1.84
C SER A 132 -8.06 0.87 1.88
N SER A 133 -7.70 -0.06 2.75
CA SER A 133 -8.48 -1.29 2.97
C SER A 133 -9.90 -0.98 3.46
N LEU A 134 -10.10 0.06 4.28
CA LEU A 134 -11.44 0.42 4.77
C LEU A 134 -12.39 0.82 3.64
N GLU A 135 -11.87 1.51 2.61
CA GLU A 135 -12.64 1.90 1.43
C GLU A 135 -13.00 0.71 0.54
N LEU A 136 -12.07 -0.25 0.42
CA LEU A 136 -12.24 -1.46 -0.41
C LEU A 136 -13.11 -2.54 0.26
N MET A 137 -13.13 -2.58 1.59
CA MET A 137 -13.72 -3.65 2.40
C MET A 137 -15.18 -3.97 2.08
N PRO A 138 -16.11 -3.01 1.90
CA PRO A 138 -17.49 -3.34 1.55
C PRO A 138 -17.61 -4.12 0.23
N SER A 139 -16.83 -3.73 -0.80
CA SER A 139 -16.83 -4.41 -2.09
C SER A 139 -16.23 -5.82 -2.02
N VAL A 140 -15.17 -6.00 -1.23
CA VAL A 140 -14.56 -7.32 -1.03
C VAL A 140 -15.51 -8.28 -0.33
N VAL A 141 -16.13 -7.84 0.76
CA VAL A 141 -17.06 -8.66 1.54
C VAL A 141 -18.27 -9.06 0.70
N ASP A 142 -18.84 -8.11 -0.03
CA ASP A 142 -19.96 -8.35 -0.94
C ASP A 142 -19.59 -9.33 -2.07
N PHE A 143 -18.38 -9.16 -2.65
CA PHE A 143 -17.85 -10.09 -3.66
C PHE A 143 -17.73 -11.51 -3.12
N VAL A 144 -17.05 -11.69 -1.98
CA VAL A 144 -16.87 -13.04 -1.39
C VAL A 144 -18.22 -13.68 -1.07
N LYS A 145 -19.17 -12.92 -0.48
CA LYS A 145 -20.52 -13.41 -0.17
C LYS A 145 -21.31 -13.90 -1.38
N ARG A 146 -21.13 -13.31 -2.56
CA ARG A 146 -21.78 -13.77 -3.78
C ARG A 146 -21.19 -15.08 -4.31
N HIS A 147 -19.95 -15.39 -3.94
CA HIS A 147 -19.19 -16.47 -4.56
C HIS A 147 -18.84 -17.62 -3.60
N THR A 148 -19.16 -17.52 -2.32
CA THR A 148 -18.94 -18.60 -1.34
C THR A 148 -20.22 -18.97 -0.60
N SER A 149 -20.23 -20.15 0.01
CA SER A 149 -21.30 -20.52 0.94
C SER A 149 -21.26 -19.61 2.19
N PRO A 150 -22.42 -19.33 2.81
CA PRO A 150 -22.45 -18.77 4.16
C PRO A 150 -21.69 -19.69 5.12
N HIS A 151 -20.96 -19.11 6.07
CA HIS A 151 -20.16 -19.86 7.06
C HIS A 151 -19.02 -20.71 6.49
N ALA A 152 -18.60 -20.43 5.25
CA ALA A 152 -17.40 -21.04 4.69
C ALA A 152 -16.16 -20.68 5.51
N THR A 153 -15.19 -21.60 5.52
CA THR A 153 -13.89 -21.43 6.17
C THR A 153 -12.90 -20.86 5.16
N GLY A 154 -12.27 -19.73 5.46
CA GLY A 154 -11.34 -19.03 4.56
C GLY A 154 -9.94 -18.86 5.13
N ILE A 155 -8.94 -18.86 4.25
CA ILE A 155 -7.57 -18.44 4.55
C ILE A 155 -7.22 -17.15 3.79
N ASP A 156 -6.76 -16.12 4.49
CA ASP A 156 -6.36 -14.81 3.96
C ASP A 156 -4.83 -14.77 3.81
N ILE A 157 -4.35 -15.06 2.60
CA ILE A 157 -2.93 -15.20 2.26
C ILE A 157 -2.34 -13.81 2.03
N GLY A 158 -1.36 -13.44 2.85
CA GLY A 158 -0.84 -12.07 2.90
C GLY A 158 -1.83 -11.10 3.56
N GLY A 159 -2.69 -11.59 4.46
CA GLY A 159 -3.75 -10.81 5.08
C GLY A 159 -3.27 -9.68 6.00
N SER A 160 -1.96 -9.58 6.25
CA SER A 160 -1.31 -8.49 6.97
C SER A 160 -1.94 -8.24 8.35
N HIS A 161 -2.56 -7.08 8.54
CA HIS A 161 -3.23 -6.69 9.78
C HIS A 161 -4.62 -7.35 9.95
N GLY A 162 -5.06 -8.22 9.04
CA GLY A 162 -6.27 -9.04 9.19
C GLY A 162 -7.60 -8.30 9.11
N LEU A 163 -7.63 -7.08 8.54
CA LEU A 163 -8.86 -6.25 8.53
C LEU A 163 -9.99 -6.90 7.73
N PHE A 164 -9.66 -7.46 6.56
CA PHE A 164 -10.64 -8.15 5.71
C PHE A 164 -11.15 -9.40 6.43
N SER A 165 -10.24 -10.25 6.93
CA SER A 165 -10.58 -11.42 7.74
C SER A 165 -11.49 -11.09 8.92
N LYS A 166 -11.16 -10.06 9.70
CA LYS A 166 -12.00 -9.60 10.83
C LYS A 166 -13.40 -9.18 10.38
N ASN A 167 -13.50 -8.48 9.26
CA ASN A 167 -14.80 -8.07 8.74
C ASN A 167 -15.62 -9.24 8.21
N MET A 168 -14.96 -10.20 7.55
CA MET A 168 -15.59 -11.45 7.12
C MET A 168 -16.15 -12.26 8.29
N MET A 169 -15.45 -12.31 9.44
CA MET A 169 -15.97 -12.97 10.65
C MET A 169 -17.28 -12.34 11.17
N ILE A 170 -17.46 -11.02 11.04
CA ILE A 170 -18.73 -10.34 11.38
C ILE A 170 -19.89 -10.86 10.50
N HIS A 171 -19.56 -11.31 9.30
CA HIS A 171 -20.51 -11.92 8.36
C HIS A 171 -20.61 -13.44 8.46
N GLY A 172 -20.06 -14.03 9.54
CA GLY A 172 -20.24 -15.42 9.89
C GLY A 172 -19.24 -16.39 9.27
N TYR A 173 -18.18 -15.90 8.64
CA TYR A 173 -17.09 -16.71 8.12
C TYR A 173 -16.11 -17.12 9.22
N ASP A 174 -15.50 -18.30 9.09
CA ASP A 174 -14.34 -18.69 9.89
C ASP A 174 -13.07 -18.33 9.12
N MET A 175 -12.26 -17.41 9.65
CA MET A 175 -11.13 -16.84 8.91
C MET A 175 -9.81 -17.09 9.63
N THR A 176 -8.82 -17.54 8.87
CA THR A 176 -7.43 -17.62 9.30
C THR A 176 -6.56 -16.68 8.46
N VAL A 177 -5.73 -15.87 9.11
CA VAL A 177 -4.77 -14.99 8.43
C VAL A 177 -3.42 -15.69 8.33
N LEU A 178 -2.89 -15.80 7.12
CA LEU A 178 -1.56 -16.32 6.84
C LEU A 178 -0.64 -15.17 6.43
N ASP A 179 0.44 -14.96 7.15
CA ASP A 179 1.46 -13.98 6.78
C ASP A 179 2.83 -14.38 7.35
N LEU A 180 3.87 -13.63 7.02
CA LEU A 180 5.21 -13.85 7.53
C LEU A 180 5.23 -13.78 9.07
N PRO A 181 6.07 -14.58 9.76
CA PRO A 181 6.07 -14.64 11.22
C PRO A 181 6.20 -13.28 11.93
N PHE A 182 7.03 -12.38 11.39
CA PHE A 182 7.21 -11.05 11.97
C PHE A 182 5.97 -10.13 11.77
N VAL A 183 5.23 -10.31 10.66
CA VAL A 183 3.98 -9.58 10.41
C VAL A 183 2.93 -10.06 11.39
N VAL A 184 2.77 -11.37 11.53
CA VAL A 184 1.85 -11.99 12.48
C VAL A 184 2.14 -11.56 13.93
N GLN A 185 3.41 -11.51 14.33
CA GLN A 185 3.79 -11.03 15.67
C GLN A 185 3.31 -9.61 15.96
N LYS A 186 3.26 -8.73 14.94
CA LYS A 186 2.76 -7.35 15.08
C LYS A 186 1.23 -7.31 15.00
N ALA A 187 0.63 -8.03 14.06
CA ALA A 187 -0.81 -8.02 13.79
C ALA A 187 -1.63 -8.67 14.90
N SER A 188 -1.21 -9.84 15.40
CA SER A 188 -1.91 -10.60 16.46
C SER A 188 -2.13 -9.80 17.75
N LYS A 189 -1.23 -8.85 18.08
CA LYS A 189 -1.38 -7.97 19.24
C LYS A 189 -2.56 -7.00 19.11
N HIS A 190 -2.93 -6.65 17.88
CA HIS A 190 -3.99 -5.67 17.58
C HIS A 190 -5.33 -6.33 17.23
N SER A 191 -5.34 -7.63 16.93
CA SER A 191 -6.55 -8.39 16.62
C SER A 191 -6.47 -9.80 17.23
N PRO A 192 -6.42 -9.92 18.57
CA PRO A 192 -6.27 -11.19 19.27
C PRO A 192 -7.41 -12.18 19.03
N GLU A 193 -8.53 -11.72 18.48
CA GLU A 193 -9.68 -12.54 18.09
C GLU A 193 -9.49 -13.33 16.78
N LEU A 194 -8.49 -12.96 15.96
CA LEU A 194 -8.20 -13.64 14.69
C LEU A 194 -7.27 -14.83 14.92
N ASN A 195 -7.51 -15.91 14.18
CA ASN A 195 -6.51 -16.96 14.05
C ASN A 195 -5.41 -16.49 13.08
N PHE A 196 -4.16 -16.51 13.54
CA PHE A 196 -3.01 -16.15 12.71
C PHE A 196 -2.04 -17.32 12.58
N ILE A 197 -1.56 -17.54 11.36
CA ILE A 197 -0.49 -18.48 11.03
C ILE A 197 0.71 -17.67 10.56
N GLY A 198 1.79 -17.67 11.35
CA GLY A 198 3.07 -17.10 10.96
C GLY A 198 3.88 -18.11 10.15
N HIS A 199 3.88 -17.98 8.82
CA HIS A 199 4.50 -18.96 7.92
C HIS A 199 4.97 -18.30 6.62
N ASN A 200 6.07 -18.79 6.05
CA ASN A 200 6.52 -18.35 4.73
C ASN A 200 6.06 -19.33 3.65
N ILE A 201 4.94 -18.98 3.00
CA ILE A 201 4.32 -19.83 1.98
C ILE A 201 5.20 -20.05 0.73
N LEU A 202 6.23 -19.23 0.52
CA LEU A 202 7.18 -19.42 -0.58
C LEU A 202 8.25 -20.48 -0.27
N GLU A 203 8.49 -20.77 1.00
CA GLU A 203 9.54 -21.71 1.42
C GLU A 203 8.99 -23.11 1.71
N GLU A 204 7.81 -23.19 2.34
CA GLU A 204 7.28 -24.45 2.84
C GLU A 204 5.76 -24.58 2.59
N PRO A 205 5.27 -25.79 2.27
CA PRO A 205 3.84 -26.04 2.07
C PRO A 205 3.07 -26.09 3.39
N LEU A 206 1.76 -25.82 3.32
CA LEU A 206 0.83 -25.87 4.46
C LEU A 206 0.38 -27.31 4.79
N THR A 207 1.32 -28.24 4.90
CA THR A 207 1.01 -29.66 5.17
C THR A 207 0.75 -29.99 6.63
N ALA A 208 1.15 -29.10 7.55
CA ALA A 208 1.01 -29.31 8.99
C ALA A 208 -0.35 -28.84 9.55
N PHE A 209 -1.24 -28.34 8.68
CA PHE A 209 -2.53 -27.78 9.08
C PHE A 209 -3.64 -28.78 8.73
N ASP A 210 -4.32 -29.31 9.74
CA ASP A 210 -5.44 -30.26 9.58
C ASP A 210 -6.74 -29.58 9.09
N GLN A 211 -6.68 -28.31 8.69
CA GLN A 211 -7.83 -27.51 8.28
C GLN A 211 -8.00 -27.55 6.76
N ALA A 212 -9.23 -27.78 6.30
CA ALA A 212 -9.60 -27.72 4.90
C ALA A 212 -10.36 -26.42 4.62
N TYR A 213 -9.68 -25.44 4.02
CA TYR A 213 -10.26 -24.14 3.70
C TYR A 213 -11.13 -24.22 2.44
N ASP A 214 -12.36 -23.71 2.52
CA ASP A 214 -13.30 -23.62 1.38
C ASP A 214 -12.88 -22.54 0.36
N PHE A 215 -12.11 -21.54 0.80
CA PHE A 215 -11.53 -20.55 -0.10
C PHE A 215 -10.22 -19.95 0.42
N ALA A 216 -9.37 -19.52 -0.50
CA ALA A 216 -8.22 -18.68 -0.24
C ALA A 216 -8.50 -17.26 -0.74
N LEU A 217 -8.20 -16.26 0.06
CA LEU A 217 -8.35 -14.84 -0.24
C LEU A 217 -6.96 -14.23 -0.43
N MET A 218 -6.74 -13.57 -1.56
CA MET A 218 -5.49 -12.89 -1.92
C MET A 218 -5.83 -11.46 -2.34
N ILE A 219 -5.75 -10.52 -1.41
CA ILE A 219 -6.08 -9.11 -1.66
C ILE A 219 -4.78 -8.32 -1.78
N ARG A 220 -4.56 -7.69 -2.93
CA ARG A 220 -3.36 -6.87 -3.18
C ARG A 220 -2.06 -7.64 -2.90
N PHE A 221 -2.05 -8.91 -3.28
CA PHE A 221 -0.99 -9.85 -2.95
C PHE A 221 -0.25 -10.31 -4.22
N VAL A 222 -1.00 -10.78 -5.21
CA VAL A 222 -0.46 -11.41 -6.43
C VAL A 222 0.48 -10.46 -7.17
N HIS A 223 0.16 -9.17 -7.24
CA HIS A 223 1.00 -8.19 -7.94
C HIS A 223 2.41 -8.02 -7.37
N MET A 224 2.65 -8.41 -6.10
CA MET A 224 3.97 -8.29 -5.48
C MET A 224 4.93 -9.41 -5.91
N HIS A 225 4.41 -10.47 -6.51
CA HIS A 225 5.11 -11.73 -6.74
C HIS A 225 5.35 -11.99 -8.22
N GLY A 226 6.45 -12.69 -8.52
CA GLY A 226 6.76 -13.14 -9.88
C GLY A 226 5.94 -14.39 -10.28
N PRO A 227 5.98 -14.80 -11.55
CA PRO A 227 5.26 -16.00 -12.02
C PRO A 227 5.60 -17.28 -11.26
N ILE A 228 6.89 -17.48 -10.91
CA ILE A 228 7.34 -18.66 -10.15
C ILE A 228 6.78 -18.62 -8.74
N ASP A 229 6.88 -17.47 -8.07
CA ASP A 229 6.36 -17.26 -6.72
C ASP A 229 4.85 -17.54 -6.66
N ILE A 230 4.08 -17.04 -7.64
CA ILE A 230 2.63 -17.27 -7.72
C ILE A 230 2.33 -18.77 -7.83
N ALA A 231 3.03 -19.50 -8.70
CA ALA A 231 2.88 -20.93 -8.83
C ALA A 231 3.21 -21.65 -7.51
N THR A 232 4.30 -21.27 -6.86
CA THR A 232 4.74 -21.83 -5.57
C THR A 232 3.72 -21.55 -4.46
N ILE A 233 3.17 -20.33 -4.37
CA ILE A 233 2.14 -19.97 -3.38
C ILE A 233 0.93 -20.90 -3.51
N ILE A 234 0.42 -21.07 -4.73
CA ILE A 234 -0.75 -21.92 -4.98
C ILE A 234 -0.45 -23.37 -4.65
N GLU A 235 0.70 -23.90 -5.09
CA GLU A 235 1.09 -25.28 -4.84
C GLU A 235 1.31 -25.56 -3.35
N ASN A 236 1.94 -24.62 -2.64
CA ASN A 236 2.21 -24.76 -1.21
C ASN A 236 0.96 -24.57 -0.35
N ALA A 237 -0.03 -23.80 -0.80
CA ALA A 237 -1.30 -23.66 -0.09
C ALA A 237 -2.27 -24.81 -0.37
N ARG A 238 -2.17 -25.45 -1.56
CA ARG A 238 -3.07 -26.54 -2.03
C ARG A 238 -3.33 -27.65 -0.98
N PRO A 239 -2.36 -28.14 -0.19
CA PRO A 239 -2.60 -29.18 0.82
C PRO A 239 -3.60 -28.79 1.93
N ALA A 240 -3.75 -27.50 2.22
CA ALA A 240 -4.69 -27.00 3.23
C ALA A 240 -6.07 -26.63 2.63
N MET A 241 -6.25 -26.78 1.32
CA MET A 241 -7.48 -26.41 0.64
C MET A 241 -8.46 -27.59 0.57
N ALA A 242 -9.75 -27.32 0.77
CA ALA A 242 -10.80 -28.30 0.56
C ALA A 242 -10.90 -28.70 -0.94
N PRO A 243 -11.42 -29.90 -1.25
CA PRO A 243 -11.83 -30.22 -2.61
C PRO A 243 -12.79 -29.15 -3.14
N HIS A 244 -12.54 -28.64 -4.35
CA HIS A 244 -13.31 -27.53 -4.97
C HIS A 244 -13.20 -26.17 -4.27
N ALA A 245 -12.17 -25.97 -3.45
CA ALA A 245 -11.92 -24.67 -2.86
C ALA A 245 -11.72 -23.58 -3.93
N LYS A 246 -12.18 -22.38 -3.62
CA LYS A 246 -12.09 -21.21 -4.50
C LYS A 246 -10.86 -20.38 -4.17
N TRP A 247 -10.20 -19.86 -5.19
CA TRP A 247 -9.14 -18.88 -5.01
C TRP A 247 -9.66 -17.52 -5.44
N ILE A 248 -9.82 -16.63 -4.47
CA ILE A 248 -10.41 -15.32 -4.62
C ILE A 248 -9.28 -14.30 -4.66
N VAL A 249 -9.08 -13.67 -5.82
CA VAL A 249 -8.04 -12.66 -6.02
C VAL A 249 -8.70 -11.30 -6.17
N ILE A 250 -8.31 -10.35 -5.34
CA ILE A 250 -8.71 -8.94 -5.47
C ILE A 250 -7.46 -8.12 -5.76
N ASP A 251 -7.28 -7.72 -7.02
CA ASP A 251 -6.02 -7.11 -7.44
C ASP A 251 -6.17 -6.13 -8.62
N THR A 252 -5.09 -5.42 -8.95
CA THR A 252 -4.97 -4.58 -10.14
C THR A 252 -4.66 -5.47 -11.34
N VAL A 253 -5.68 -5.74 -12.15
CA VAL A 253 -5.61 -6.72 -13.24
C VAL A 253 -5.50 -6.02 -14.59
N ARG A 254 -4.51 -6.42 -15.39
CA ARG A 254 -4.29 -5.86 -16.73
C ARG A 254 -5.47 -6.18 -17.64
N GLY A 255 -5.98 -5.15 -18.31
CA GLY A 255 -7.17 -5.26 -19.19
C GLY A 255 -8.51 -5.16 -18.47
N ILE A 256 -8.52 -5.08 -17.12
CA ILE A 256 -9.76 -4.89 -16.33
C ILE A 256 -9.65 -3.62 -15.47
N SER A 257 -8.59 -3.51 -14.67
CA SER A 257 -8.37 -2.39 -13.77
C SER A 257 -7.91 -1.14 -14.52
N PRO A 258 -8.46 0.05 -14.21
CA PRO A 258 -7.93 1.30 -14.72
C PRO A 258 -6.48 1.49 -14.25
N ASN A 259 -5.64 2.05 -15.12
CA ASN A 259 -4.23 2.34 -14.83
C ASN A 259 -3.35 1.12 -14.46
N ALA A 260 -3.77 -0.11 -14.80
CA ALA A 260 -2.97 -1.31 -14.54
C ALA A 260 -1.56 -1.24 -15.17
N ASP A 261 -1.40 -0.54 -16.30
CA ASP A 261 -0.10 -0.35 -16.95
C ASP A 261 0.82 0.59 -16.15
N VAL A 262 0.25 1.66 -15.60
CA VAL A 262 0.97 2.60 -14.73
C VAL A 262 1.34 1.92 -13.41
N PHE A 263 0.43 1.10 -12.87
CA PHE A 263 0.71 0.32 -11.67
C PHE A 263 1.76 -0.77 -11.92
N ALA A 264 1.87 -1.32 -13.13
CA ALA A 264 2.97 -2.23 -13.48
C ALA A 264 4.35 -1.57 -13.33
N ILE A 265 4.47 -0.29 -13.76
CA ILE A 265 5.69 0.50 -13.55
C ILE A 265 5.94 0.69 -12.05
N ASN A 266 4.90 0.99 -11.27
CA ASN A 266 5.02 1.07 -9.82
C ASN A 266 5.60 -0.22 -9.24
N MET A 267 5.11 -1.38 -9.67
CA MET A 267 5.61 -2.65 -9.17
C MET A 267 7.07 -2.88 -9.57
N GLY A 268 7.44 -2.66 -10.84
CA GLY A 268 8.83 -2.83 -11.28
C GLY A 268 9.82 -1.91 -10.57
N VAL A 269 9.40 -0.70 -10.18
CA VAL A 269 10.22 0.23 -9.39
C VAL A 269 10.36 -0.22 -7.94
N ASN A 270 9.32 -0.80 -7.35
CA ASN A 270 9.23 -0.98 -5.91
C ASN A 270 9.48 -2.40 -5.41
N THR A 271 9.34 -3.43 -6.26
CA THR A 271 9.45 -4.84 -5.86
C THR A 271 10.36 -5.64 -6.80
N PRO A 272 11.05 -6.69 -6.29
CA PRO A 272 12.01 -7.45 -7.11
C PRO A 272 11.40 -8.11 -8.35
N HIS A 273 10.16 -8.60 -8.23
CA HIS A 273 9.52 -9.43 -9.25
C HIS A 273 8.05 -9.05 -9.53
N GLY A 274 7.54 -7.99 -8.92
CA GLY A 274 6.12 -7.65 -9.03
C GLY A 274 5.75 -7.05 -10.37
N ASN A 275 4.48 -7.19 -10.72
CA ASN A 275 3.89 -6.70 -11.97
C ASN A 275 2.36 -6.59 -11.82
N THR A 276 1.69 -6.07 -12.84
CA THR A 276 0.26 -6.36 -13.05
C THR A 276 0.11 -7.48 -14.07
N TYR A 277 -0.84 -8.38 -13.82
CA TYR A 277 -1.05 -9.56 -14.65
C TYR A 277 -2.44 -9.52 -15.26
N SER A 278 -2.57 -10.06 -16.47
CA SER A 278 -3.89 -10.36 -17.04
C SER A 278 -4.46 -11.63 -16.40
N VAL A 279 -5.76 -11.89 -16.61
CA VAL A 279 -6.37 -13.14 -16.17
C VAL A 279 -5.68 -14.36 -16.80
N ALA A 280 -5.35 -14.30 -18.09
CA ALA A 280 -4.66 -15.37 -18.79
C ALA A 280 -3.25 -15.64 -18.23
N ASP A 281 -2.53 -14.60 -17.78
CA ASP A 281 -1.25 -14.76 -17.10
C ASP A 281 -1.43 -15.51 -15.77
N MET A 282 -2.40 -15.09 -14.95
CA MET A 282 -2.68 -15.73 -13.66
C MET A 282 -3.12 -17.19 -13.82
N GLU A 283 -3.98 -17.51 -14.80
CA GLU A 283 -4.34 -18.90 -15.12
C GLU A 283 -3.11 -19.73 -15.49
N ARG A 284 -2.24 -19.18 -16.36
CA ARG A 284 -1.01 -19.84 -16.78
C ARG A 284 -0.05 -20.12 -15.62
N PHE A 285 0.11 -19.18 -14.69
CA PHE A 285 1.07 -19.33 -13.59
C PHE A 285 0.54 -20.23 -12.47
N SER A 286 -0.74 -20.07 -12.12
CA SER A 286 -1.37 -20.83 -11.03
C SER A 286 -1.77 -22.25 -11.43
N GLY A 287 -1.98 -22.50 -12.73
CA GLY A 287 -2.61 -23.71 -13.22
C GLY A 287 -4.10 -23.80 -12.89
N LEU A 288 -4.70 -22.74 -12.36
CA LEU A 288 -6.13 -22.63 -12.06
C LEU A 288 -6.87 -21.99 -13.23
N ARG A 289 -8.17 -22.24 -13.32
CA ARG A 289 -9.04 -21.61 -14.32
C ARG A 289 -9.86 -20.49 -13.69
N CYS A 290 -9.88 -19.34 -14.34
CA CYS A 290 -10.75 -18.24 -13.93
C CYS A 290 -12.19 -18.56 -14.34
N THR A 291 -13.09 -18.61 -13.35
CA THR A 291 -14.53 -18.88 -13.56
C THR A 291 -15.38 -17.63 -13.45
N HIS A 292 -14.85 -16.57 -12.86
CA HIS A 292 -15.52 -15.29 -12.73
C HIS A 292 -14.53 -14.13 -12.64
N GLN A 293 -14.88 -13.00 -13.24
CA GLN A 293 -14.14 -11.74 -13.15
C GLN A 293 -15.11 -10.56 -13.18
N GLU A 294 -14.88 -9.55 -12.34
CA GLU A 294 -15.58 -8.26 -12.40
C GLU A 294 -14.71 -7.12 -11.91
N LEU A 295 -15.01 -5.90 -12.36
CA LEU A 295 -14.41 -4.69 -11.80
C LEU A 295 -15.19 -4.30 -10.54
N LEU A 296 -14.49 -4.19 -9.41
CA LEU A 296 -15.08 -3.72 -8.17
C LEU A 296 -15.22 -2.19 -8.20
N PRO A 297 -16.35 -1.64 -7.73
CA PRO A 297 -16.62 -0.20 -7.80
C PRO A 297 -15.67 0.63 -6.93
N ALA A 298 -15.04 0.03 -5.91
CA ALA A 298 -14.06 0.70 -5.05
C ALA A 298 -12.64 0.58 -5.61
N LEU A 299 -11.99 1.73 -5.81
CA LEU A 299 -10.55 1.86 -6.13
C LEU A 299 -10.06 1.20 -7.44
N GLY A 300 -10.95 0.66 -8.27
CA GLY A 300 -10.60 0.10 -9.57
C GLY A 300 -9.93 -1.28 -9.52
N TYR A 301 -10.02 -1.99 -8.40
CA TYR A 301 -9.56 -3.38 -8.31
C TYR A 301 -10.50 -4.32 -9.05
N ALA A 302 -9.98 -5.39 -9.61
CA ALA A 302 -10.77 -6.49 -10.15
C ALA A 302 -10.92 -7.59 -9.10
N GLY A 303 -12.11 -8.16 -9.00
CA GLY A 303 -12.38 -9.38 -8.25
C GLY A 303 -12.41 -10.57 -9.20
N LEU A 304 -11.60 -11.59 -8.90
CA LEU A 304 -11.48 -12.81 -9.70
C LEU A 304 -11.76 -14.03 -8.83
N ILE A 305 -12.41 -15.04 -9.42
CA ILE A 305 -12.56 -16.38 -8.83
C ILE A 305 -11.84 -17.37 -9.72
N PHE A 306 -10.97 -18.17 -9.13
CA PHE A 306 -10.30 -19.29 -9.77
C PHE A 306 -10.65 -20.61 -9.09
N GLU A 307 -10.73 -21.67 -9.89
CA GLU A 307 -11.02 -23.04 -9.46
C GLU A 307 -10.06 -24.02 -10.17
N ASN A 308 -9.94 -25.24 -9.62
CA ASN A 308 -9.13 -26.33 -10.20
C ASN A 308 -9.79 -26.96 -11.44
#